data_AF-A0A3C1YX05-F1
#
_entry.id   AF-A0A3C1YX05-F1
#
_cell.length_a   1.000
_cell.length_b   1.000
_cell.length_c   1.000
_cell.angle_alpha   90.00
_cell.angle_beta   90.00
_cell.angle_gamma   90.00
#
_symmetry.space_group_name_H-M   'P 1'
#
loop_
_entity.id
_entity.type
_entity.pdbx_description
1 polymer ?
#
loop_
_entity_poly.entity_id
_entity_poly.type
_entity_poly.pdbx_seq_one_letter_code
_entity_poly.pdbx_strand_id
1 'polypeptide(L)'
;MRSSMTLFVQRMRGAGLAILLVFCAGCGWMGGPARPAWIDGDSAQYPASQFLVGVGQAESRPQATEQAYAAVSRIFKAEITAQAKDWESYLVVESRGQTSTERRLTLDNVTRVTTDKVLENVQILDTWFDQKARQYYALAGMNRAQAESAMVERLAELDRTIQTQVAEARHTQDKLSRVRNLKRAAKNLVLREAYNTDLRTIRSSGQGNPAAYRVAELAAELEQFLSTQYGMAVEVSGEQAEPLERALIEGLTQEGFAVAGGGAVSGTMPVELSIKGTVRLWPIDVHDPHFRYVRWCTDAVIEETATHRVIGAVSKGGKEGHVTEREAAAKAVRVMQQEFSAELARSVAAHIYGEADLPAAAAAPSGCPKETGASPLGR
;
A
#
# COMPACT_ATOMS: atom_id res chain seq x y z
N MET A 1 83.33 -34.64 -6.39
CA MET A 1 82.71 -33.50 -5.69
C MET A 1 83.02 -32.24 -6.49
N ARG A 2 81.97 -31.49 -6.88
CA ARG A 2 81.87 -30.06 -7.28
C ARG A 2 83.17 -29.38 -7.76
N SER A 3 83.28 -28.73 -8.91
CA SER A 3 82.36 -27.85 -9.64
C SER A 3 82.98 -27.59 -11.01
N SER A 4 82.19 -27.27 -12.04
CA SER A 4 82.74 -26.66 -13.25
C SER A 4 81.81 -25.55 -13.73
N MET A 5 82.25 -24.33 -13.45
CA MET A 5 81.81 -23.07 -14.06
C MET A 5 82.04 -23.13 -15.57
N THR A 6 81.04 -22.77 -16.36
CA THR A 6 81.22 -22.36 -17.75
C THR A 6 80.35 -21.15 -18.03
N LEU A 7 80.99 -20.05 -18.41
CA LEU A 7 80.38 -18.90 -19.06
C LEU A 7 81.49 -18.21 -19.87
N PHE A 8 81.08 -17.58 -20.97
CA PHE A 8 81.83 -16.82 -21.97
C PHE A 8 82.53 -17.60 -23.09
N VAL A 9 82.54 -17.18 -24.37
CA VAL A 9 81.78 -16.20 -25.17
C VAL A 9 82.23 -16.44 -26.63
N GLN A 10 81.27 -16.52 -27.56
CA GLN A 10 81.26 -15.89 -28.89
C GLN A 10 82.48 -16.04 -29.84
N ARG A 11 82.27 -16.67 -31.02
CA ARG A 11 82.73 -16.10 -32.31
C ARG A 11 82.04 -16.73 -33.52
N MET A 12 81.53 -15.85 -34.38
CA MET A 12 80.88 -16.09 -35.68
C MET A 12 81.79 -16.77 -36.71
N ARG A 13 81.18 -17.53 -37.64
CA ARG A 13 81.25 -17.32 -39.12
C ARG A 13 80.57 -18.48 -39.89
N GLY A 14 79.77 -18.14 -40.90
CA GLY A 14 79.67 -18.93 -42.14
C GLY A 14 78.28 -19.38 -42.61
N ALA A 15 77.68 -18.57 -43.48
CA ALA A 15 77.05 -18.91 -44.78
C ALA A 15 75.85 -19.90 -44.91
N GLY A 16 74.87 -19.49 -45.73
CA GLY A 16 73.85 -20.35 -46.37
C GLY A 16 72.43 -19.79 -46.26
N LEU A 17 72.08 -18.73 -46.99
CA LEU A 17 71.30 -18.75 -48.25
C LEU A 17 69.93 -19.45 -48.16
N ALA A 18 68.88 -18.60 -48.08
CA ALA A 18 67.53 -18.69 -48.68
C ALA A 18 66.78 -20.04 -48.67
N ILE A 19 65.55 -20.04 -48.11
CA ILE A 19 64.29 -20.28 -48.85
C ILE A 19 63.06 -20.36 -47.91
N LEU A 20 62.11 -19.45 -48.22
CA LEU A 20 60.65 -19.61 -48.25
C LEU A 20 59.77 -19.71 -46.99
N LEU A 21 58.69 -18.93 -47.14
CA LEU A 21 57.32 -19.10 -46.66
C LEU A 21 56.95 -18.46 -45.32
N VAL A 22 56.80 -17.14 -45.44
CA VAL A 22 55.82 -16.30 -44.74
C VAL A 22 54.47 -17.04 -44.61
N PHE A 23 54.22 -17.60 -43.42
CA PHE A 23 52.90 -18.05 -42.98
C PHE A 23 52.25 -16.91 -42.18
N CYS A 24 51.86 -15.85 -42.87
CA CYS A 24 50.91 -14.86 -42.33
C CYS A 24 49.49 -15.36 -42.63
N ALA A 25 49.07 -16.42 -41.96
CA ALA A 25 47.68 -16.87 -41.90
C ALA A 25 47.21 -16.77 -40.46
N GLY A 26 46.76 -15.58 -40.08
CA GLY A 26 46.25 -15.27 -38.75
C GLY A 26 45.52 -13.93 -38.66
N CYS A 27 44.96 -13.45 -39.77
CA CYS A 27 43.98 -12.37 -39.77
C CYS A 27 42.60 -12.99 -39.96
N GLY A 28 41.89 -13.23 -38.85
CA GLY A 28 40.57 -13.86 -38.88
C GLY A 28 39.89 -13.91 -37.52
N TRP A 29 40.11 -12.92 -36.65
CA TRP A 29 39.32 -12.76 -35.42
C TRP A 29 39.16 -11.28 -35.06
N MET A 30 38.77 -10.46 -36.04
CA MET A 30 38.26 -9.10 -35.78
C MET A 30 36.77 -9.06 -36.10
N GLY A 31 36.00 -9.59 -35.16
CA GLY A 31 34.55 -9.44 -35.08
C GLY A 31 34.17 -9.83 -33.67
N GLY A 32 33.72 -8.87 -32.86
CA GLY A 32 33.12 -9.17 -31.55
C GLY A 32 32.00 -10.20 -31.70
N PRO A 33 31.55 -10.82 -30.58
CA PRO A 33 30.48 -11.81 -30.62
C PRO A 33 29.29 -11.28 -31.43
N ALA A 34 28.82 -12.09 -32.38
CA ALA A 34 27.73 -11.74 -33.27
C ALA A 34 26.50 -11.28 -32.46
N ARG A 35 25.76 -10.30 -32.99
CA ARG A 35 24.58 -9.74 -32.32
C ARG A 35 23.62 -10.87 -31.95
N PRO A 36 23.29 -11.08 -30.66
CA PRO A 36 22.42 -12.17 -30.26
C PRO A 36 20.98 -12.00 -30.74
N ALA A 37 20.34 -13.10 -31.15
CA ALA A 37 18.97 -13.11 -31.66
C ALA A 37 17.92 -12.70 -30.60
N TRP A 38 18.20 -12.86 -29.31
CA TRP A 38 17.28 -12.44 -28.24
C TRP A 38 17.09 -10.92 -28.15
N ILE A 39 17.98 -10.13 -28.74
CA ILE A 39 17.81 -8.66 -28.79
C ILE A 39 16.58 -8.31 -29.65
N ASP A 40 16.34 -9.07 -30.72
CA ASP A 40 15.24 -8.85 -31.65
C ASP A 40 14.00 -9.71 -31.29
N GLY A 41 14.06 -10.53 -30.24
CA GLY A 41 12.95 -11.33 -29.69
C GLY A 41 12.86 -12.78 -30.19
N ASP A 42 13.65 -13.17 -31.18
CA ASP A 42 13.56 -14.47 -31.87
C ASP A 42 14.61 -15.49 -31.39
N SER A 43 14.73 -15.69 -30.07
CA SER A 43 15.71 -16.62 -29.51
C SER A 43 15.21 -18.06 -29.45
N ALA A 44 15.87 -18.96 -30.17
CA ALA A 44 15.66 -20.41 -30.03
C ALA A 44 16.10 -20.95 -28.64
N GLN A 45 17.04 -20.27 -27.98
CA GLN A 45 17.53 -20.66 -26.64
C GLN A 45 16.55 -20.26 -25.54
N TYR A 46 15.78 -19.20 -25.75
CA TYR A 46 14.82 -18.65 -24.78
C TYR A 46 13.43 -18.53 -25.42
N PRO A 47 12.78 -19.66 -25.77
CA PRO A 47 11.50 -19.63 -26.44
C PRO A 47 10.41 -19.06 -25.51
N ALA A 48 9.52 -18.23 -26.07
CA ALA A 48 8.43 -17.57 -25.33
C ALA A 48 7.45 -18.54 -24.64
N SER A 49 7.41 -19.81 -25.09
CA SER A 49 6.61 -20.86 -24.44
C SER A 49 7.15 -21.29 -23.08
N GLN A 50 8.46 -21.14 -22.84
CA GLN A 50 9.13 -21.53 -21.60
C GLN A 50 9.62 -20.34 -20.78
N PHE A 51 9.92 -19.22 -21.43
CA PHE A 51 10.48 -18.04 -20.78
C PHE A 51 9.63 -16.80 -21.04
N LEU A 52 9.50 -15.97 -20.00
CA LEU A 52 9.12 -14.58 -20.15
C LEU A 52 10.40 -13.75 -20.02
N VAL A 53 10.70 -12.95 -21.05
CA VAL A 53 11.98 -12.22 -21.15
C VAL A 53 11.77 -10.72 -21.21
N GLY A 54 12.78 -9.97 -20.75
CA GLY A 54 12.86 -8.52 -20.85
C GLY A 54 14.28 -8.09 -21.22
N VAL A 55 14.40 -7.19 -22.19
CA VAL A 55 15.69 -6.67 -22.66
C VAL A 55 15.90 -5.26 -22.10
N GLY A 56 17.06 -5.01 -21.52
CA GLY A 56 17.52 -3.70 -21.07
C GLY A 56 18.75 -3.24 -21.83
N GLN A 57 18.88 -1.93 -22.04
CA GLN A 57 20.00 -1.35 -22.79
C GLN A 57 20.54 -0.07 -22.11
N ALA A 58 21.83 0.00 -21.86
CA ALA A 58 22.40 1.19 -21.22
C ALA A 58 23.89 1.39 -21.54
N GLU A 59 24.44 2.52 -21.11
CA GLU A 59 25.86 2.83 -21.27
C GLU A 59 26.76 1.99 -20.35
N SER A 60 26.17 1.33 -19.33
CA SER A 60 26.88 0.44 -18.40
C SER A 60 26.13 -0.87 -18.19
N ARG A 61 26.87 -1.95 -17.92
CA ARG A 61 26.30 -3.27 -17.64
C ARG A 61 25.31 -3.26 -16.45
N PRO A 62 25.59 -2.62 -15.30
CA PRO A 62 24.64 -2.59 -14.18
C PRO A 62 23.32 -1.92 -14.55
N GLN A 63 23.36 -0.78 -15.26
CA GLN A 63 22.14 -0.09 -15.69
C GLN A 63 21.35 -0.91 -16.73
N ALA A 64 22.04 -1.60 -17.66
CA ALA A 64 21.37 -2.46 -18.62
C ALA A 64 20.65 -3.62 -17.91
N THR A 65 21.27 -4.20 -16.89
CA THR A 65 20.66 -5.21 -16.01
C THR A 65 19.42 -4.67 -15.29
N GLU A 66 19.50 -3.50 -14.65
CA GLU A 66 18.33 -2.89 -13.98
C GLU A 66 17.18 -2.63 -14.96
N GLN A 67 17.49 -2.13 -16.15
CA GLN A 67 16.48 -1.92 -17.18
C GLN A 67 15.87 -3.23 -17.69
N ALA A 68 16.64 -4.32 -17.74
CA ALA A 68 16.14 -5.63 -18.14
C ALA A 68 15.13 -6.16 -17.11
N TYR A 69 15.44 -6.05 -15.81
CA TYR A 69 14.48 -6.34 -14.74
C TYR A 69 13.23 -5.45 -14.85
N ALA A 70 13.40 -4.14 -15.06
CA ALA A 70 12.28 -3.22 -15.20
C ALA A 70 11.41 -3.53 -16.44
N ALA A 71 11.98 -4.07 -17.51
CA ALA A 71 11.22 -4.53 -18.67
C ALA A 71 10.29 -5.69 -18.31
N VAL A 72 10.78 -6.65 -17.51
CA VAL A 72 9.94 -7.74 -16.98
C VAL A 72 8.87 -7.20 -16.03
N SER A 73 9.23 -6.35 -15.07
CA SER A 73 8.28 -5.76 -14.10
C SER A 73 7.13 -5.02 -14.77
N ARG A 74 7.40 -4.30 -15.87
CA ARG A 74 6.39 -3.52 -16.60
C ARG A 74 5.28 -4.39 -17.17
N ILE A 75 5.57 -5.64 -17.56
CA ILE A 75 4.57 -6.58 -18.07
C ILE A 75 3.52 -6.86 -16.98
N PHE A 76 3.97 -7.21 -15.78
CA PHE A 76 3.09 -7.52 -14.65
C PHE A 76 2.33 -6.28 -14.15
N LYS A 77 3.02 -5.15 -13.99
CA LYS A 77 2.41 -3.90 -13.56
C LYS A 77 1.28 -3.45 -14.51
N ALA A 78 1.50 -3.56 -15.83
CA ALA A 78 0.49 -3.20 -16.82
C ALA A 78 -0.75 -4.09 -16.71
N GLU A 79 -0.55 -5.40 -16.55
CA GLU A 79 -1.66 -6.37 -16.45
C GLU A 79 -2.48 -6.17 -15.17
N ILE A 80 -1.82 -6.02 -14.01
CA ILE A 80 -2.50 -5.74 -12.74
C ILE A 80 -3.30 -4.44 -12.85
N THR A 81 -2.71 -3.39 -13.43
CA THR A 81 -3.41 -2.10 -13.60
C THR A 81 -4.62 -2.24 -14.52
N ALA A 82 -4.54 -3.08 -15.55
CA ALA A 82 -5.65 -3.33 -16.47
C ALA A 82 -6.81 -4.09 -15.79
N GLN A 83 -6.50 -5.11 -14.99
CA GLN A 83 -7.49 -5.89 -14.24
C GLN A 83 -7.94 -5.23 -12.94
N ALA A 84 -7.25 -4.16 -12.51
CA ALA A 84 -7.58 -3.48 -11.27
C ALA A 84 -9.01 -2.91 -11.23
N LYS A 85 -9.63 -2.73 -12.39
CA LYS A 85 -11.02 -2.26 -12.51
C LYS A 85 -12.03 -3.26 -11.96
N ASP A 86 -11.73 -4.55 -11.97
CA ASP A 86 -12.70 -5.60 -11.63
C ASP A 86 -12.98 -5.71 -10.12
N TRP A 87 -12.06 -5.23 -9.28
CA TRP A 87 -12.21 -5.18 -7.82
C TRP A 87 -12.24 -3.75 -7.26
N GLU A 88 -12.36 -2.73 -8.12
CA GLU A 88 -12.46 -1.32 -7.71
C GLU A 88 -13.59 -1.12 -6.69
N SER A 89 -14.65 -1.92 -6.76
CA SER A 89 -15.75 -1.89 -5.80
C SER A 89 -15.30 -2.06 -4.35
N TYR A 90 -14.29 -2.91 -4.07
CA TYR A 90 -13.75 -3.04 -2.71
C TYR A 90 -12.83 -1.88 -2.33
N LEU A 91 -12.04 -1.36 -3.27
CA LEU A 91 -11.28 -0.14 -3.01
C LEU A 91 -12.22 1.02 -2.66
N VAL A 92 -13.44 1.06 -3.23
CA VAL A 92 -14.47 2.02 -2.83
C VAL A 92 -14.96 1.79 -1.41
N VAL A 93 -15.18 0.53 -0.98
CA VAL A 93 -15.58 0.19 0.40
C VAL A 93 -14.49 0.54 1.41
N GLU A 94 -13.23 0.22 1.10
CA GLU A 94 -12.06 0.52 1.94
C GLU A 94 -11.72 2.02 2.01
N SER A 95 -12.22 2.82 1.06
CA SER A 95 -11.89 4.25 0.95
C SER A 95 -13.09 5.18 1.04
N ARG A 96 -14.23 4.70 1.58
CA ARG A 96 -15.31 5.61 1.93
C ARG A 96 -14.74 6.54 3.03
N GLY A 97 -14.68 7.86 2.75
CA GLY A 97 -14.01 8.86 3.62
C GLY A 97 -12.55 9.17 3.25
N GLN A 98 -11.89 8.34 2.44
CA GLN A 98 -10.51 8.56 1.98
C GLN A 98 -10.43 9.25 0.63
N THR A 99 -9.40 10.08 0.46
CA THR A 99 -9.19 10.86 -0.77
C THR A 99 -8.79 9.96 -1.94
N SER A 100 -8.96 10.44 -3.18
CA SER A 100 -8.51 9.71 -4.38
C SER A 100 -7.02 9.31 -4.33
N THR A 101 -6.21 10.00 -3.53
CA THR A 101 -4.78 9.74 -3.35
C THR A 101 -4.54 8.43 -2.59
N GLU A 102 -5.27 8.18 -1.51
CA GLU A 102 -5.06 6.99 -0.67
C GLU A 102 -5.51 5.69 -1.38
N ARG A 103 -6.59 5.75 -2.18
CA ARG A 103 -7.00 4.63 -3.06
C ARG A 103 -5.89 4.18 -3.99
N ARG A 104 -5.18 5.15 -4.58
CA ARG A 104 -4.07 4.90 -5.50
C ARG A 104 -2.89 4.26 -4.78
N LEU A 105 -2.63 4.65 -3.53
CA LEU A 105 -1.57 4.06 -2.70
C LEU A 105 -1.84 2.57 -2.40
N THR A 106 -3.09 2.18 -2.15
CA THR A 106 -3.44 0.76 -1.93
C THR A 106 -3.17 -0.08 -3.19
N LEU A 107 -3.59 0.39 -4.35
CA LEU A 107 -3.34 -0.31 -5.62
C LEU A 107 -1.84 -0.38 -5.95
N ASP A 108 -1.11 0.74 -5.77
CA ASP A 108 0.33 0.78 -5.97
C ASP A 108 1.05 -0.19 -5.02
N ASN A 109 0.59 -0.32 -3.77
CA ASN A 109 1.15 -1.26 -2.80
C ASN A 109 0.87 -2.72 -3.17
N VAL A 110 -0.36 -3.08 -3.56
CA VAL A 110 -0.69 -4.44 -4.01
C VAL A 110 0.16 -4.79 -5.24
N THR A 111 0.20 -3.89 -6.22
CA THR A 111 1.00 -4.06 -7.45
C THR A 111 2.47 -4.27 -7.13
N ARG A 112 3.03 -3.47 -6.20
CA ARG A 112 4.43 -3.60 -5.77
C ARG A 112 4.69 -4.95 -5.11
N VAL A 113 3.83 -5.36 -4.16
CA VAL A 113 3.99 -6.64 -3.44
C VAL A 113 4.00 -7.84 -4.39
N THR A 114 3.10 -7.88 -5.39
CA THR A 114 3.09 -9.00 -6.32
C THR A 114 4.22 -8.92 -7.33
N THR A 115 4.53 -7.71 -7.84
CA THR A 115 5.66 -7.50 -8.76
C THR A 115 6.97 -7.93 -8.11
N ASP A 116 7.26 -7.50 -6.87
CA ASP A 116 8.46 -7.88 -6.13
C ASP A 116 8.56 -9.41 -6.02
N LYS A 117 7.44 -10.09 -5.74
CA LYS A 117 7.39 -11.54 -5.61
C LYS A 117 7.65 -12.27 -6.94
N VAL A 118 7.14 -11.75 -8.05
CA VAL A 118 7.42 -12.29 -9.38
C VAL A 118 8.90 -12.16 -9.72
N LEU A 119 9.50 -11.00 -9.39
CA LEU A 119 10.91 -10.70 -9.68
C LEU A 119 11.90 -11.63 -8.96
N GLU A 120 11.51 -12.26 -7.85
CA GLU A 120 12.33 -13.30 -7.18
C GLU A 120 12.68 -14.48 -8.12
N ASN A 121 11.87 -14.73 -9.15
CA ASN A 121 12.09 -15.81 -10.13
C ASN A 121 12.75 -15.32 -11.44
N VAL A 122 13.15 -14.04 -11.51
CA VAL A 122 13.79 -13.45 -12.70
C VAL A 122 15.30 -13.47 -12.52
N GLN A 123 16.02 -13.84 -13.58
CA GLN A 123 17.49 -13.87 -13.59
C GLN A 123 18.03 -13.25 -14.87
N ILE A 124 19.28 -12.78 -14.84
CA ILE A 124 19.97 -12.36 -16.06
C ILE A 124 20.49 -13.62 -16.78
N LEU A 125 19.90 -13.90 -17.94
CA LEU A 125 20.18 -15.06 -18.76
C LEU A 125 21.38 -14.82 -19.69
N ASP A 126 21.55 -13.59 -20.18
CA ASP A 126 22.65 -13.23 -21.06
C ASP A 126 22.97 -11.72 -21.00
N THR A 127 24.18 -11.34 -21.41
CA THR A 127 24.60 -9.94 -21.60
C THR A 127 25.49 -9.81 -22.82
N TRP A 128 25.31 -8.72 -23.56
CA TRP A 128 26.09 -8.43 -24.76
C TRP A 128 26.51 -6.96 -24.82
N PHE A 129 27.65 -6.66 -25.44
CA PHE A 129 28.10 -5.28 -25.64
C PHE A 129 28.21 -4.98 -27.13
N ASP A 130 27.45 -3.99 -27.57
CA ASP A 130 27.53 -3.47 -28.92
C ASP A 130 28.73 -2.52 -29.03
N GLN A 131 29.79 -2.96 -29.69
CA GLN A 131 30.99 -2.15 -29.89
C GLN A 131 30.74 -0.93 -30.80
N LYS A 132 29.77 -1.01 -31.72
CA LYS A 132 29.44 0.08 -32.65
C LYS A 132 28.58 1.14 -31.97
N ALA A 133 27.53 0.71 -31.27
CA ALA A 133 26.64 1.61 -30.53
C ALA A 133 27.19 2.04 -29.16
N ARG A 134 28.26 1.39 -28.67
CA ARG A 134 28.87 1.61 -27.35
C ARG A 134 27.87 1.40 -26.20
N GLN A 135 27.01 0.39 -26.34
CA GLN A 135 25.93 0.10 -25.40
C GLN A 135 25.99 -1.33 -24.89
N TYR A 136 25.65 -1.51 -23.63
CA TYR A 136 25.42 -2.81 -23.00
C TYR A 136 23.96 -3.21 -23.15
N TYR A 137 23.74 -4.47 -23.47
CA TYR A 137 22.45 -5.14 -23.49
C TYR A 137 22.45 -6.22 -22.42
N ALA A 138 21.34 -6.37 -21.71
CA ALA A 138 21.11 -7.46 -20.77
C ALA A 138 19.75 -8.10 -21.06
N LEU A 139 19.70 -9.42 -20.95
CA LEU A 139 18.49 -10.22 -21.06
C LEU A 139 18.11 -10.73 -19.68
N ALA A 140 17.03 -10.20 -19.12
CA ALA A 140 16.36 -10.78 -17.98
C ALA A 140 15.37 -11.83 -18.48
N GLY A 141 15.26 -12.95 -17.77
CA GLY A 141 14.25 -13.94 -18.06
C GLY A 141 13.79 -14.72 -16.85
N MET A 142 12.56 -15.18 -16.94
CA MET A 142 11.86 -15.95 -15.92
C MET A 142 11.37 -17.24 -16.55
N ASN A 143 11.69 -18.37 -15.90
CA ASN A 143 11.15 -19.65 -16.30
C ASN A 143 9.66 -19.73 -15.93
N ARG A 144 8.78 -19.91 -16.93
CA ARG A 144 7.33 -19.90 -16.75
C ARG A 144 6.86 -21.05 -15.85
N ALA A 145 7.42 -22.25 -15.99
CA ALA A 145 7.02 -23.41 -15.19
C ALA A 145 7.38 -23.25 -13.71
N GLN A 146 8.59 -22.73 -13.42
CA GLN A 146 9.01 -22.44 -12.05
C GLN A 146 8.14 -21.34 -11.41
N ALA A 147 7.93 -20.24 -12.15
CA ALA A 147 7.10 -19.13 -11.67
C ALA A 147 5.64 -19.57 -11.46
N GLU A 148 5.09 -20.39 -12.35
CA GLU A 148 3.74 -20.96 -12.21
C GLU A 148 3.62 -21.77 -10.92
N SER A 149 4.57 -22.68 -10.65
CA SER A 149 4.56 -23.49 -9.43
C SER A 149 4.54 -22.61 -8.17
N ALA A 150 5.38 -21.56 -8.13
CA ALA A 150 5.44 -20.64 -7.01
C ALA A 150 4.13 -19.85 -6.82
N MET A 151 3.49 -19.42 -7.92
CA MET A 151 2.22 -18.69 -7.88
C MET A 151 1.06 -19.59 -7.44
N VAL A 152 1.00 -20.82 -7.92
CA VAL A 152 -0.05 -21.79 -7.53
C VAL A 152 0.05 -22.11 -6.04
N GLU A 153 1.26 -22.29 -5.50
CA GLU A 153 1.46 -22.50 -4.07
C GLU A 153 0.97 -21.29 -3.25
N ARG A 154 1.34 -20.07 -3.67
CA ARG A 154 0.92 -18.84 -3.00
C ARG A 154 -0.60 -18.63 -3.05
N LEU A 155 -1.23 -18.92 -4.18
CA LEU A 155 -2.68 -18.88 -4.32
C LEU A 155 -3.36 -19.87 -3.39
N ALA A 156 -2.85 -21.11 -3.29
CA ALA A 156 -3.40 -22.12 -2.41
C ALA A 156 -3.28 -21.74 -0.91
N GLU A 157 -2.21 -21.05 -0.52
CA GLU A 157 -2.05 -20.51 0.83
C GLU A 157 -3.07 -19.39 1.12
N LEU A 158 -3.24 -18.46 0.19
CA LEU A 158 -4.24 -17.39 0.30
C LEU A 158 -5.65 -17.95 0.34
N ASP A 159 -5.97 -18.93 -0.52
CA ASP A 159 -7.29 -19.59 -0.56
C ASP A 159 -7.63 -20.24 0.79
N ARG A 160 -6.68 -20.97 1.40
CA ARG A 160 -6.84 -21.54 2.74
C ARG A 160 -7.06 -20.46 3.80
N THR A 161 -6.27 -19.38 3.75
CA THR A 161 -6.38 -18.27 4.71
C THR A 161 -7.73 -17.57 4.62
N ILE A 162 -8.18 -17.26 3.41
CA ILE A 162 -9.47 -16.62 3.14
C ILE A 162 -10.60 -17.53 3.60
N GLN A 163 -10.53 -18.82 3.29
CA GLN A 163 -11.54 -19.79 3.72
C GLN A 163 -11.67 -19.83 5.25
N THR A 164 -10.56 -19.88 5.99
CA THR A 164 -10.56 -19.83 7.45
C THR A 164 -11.16 -18.53 7.96
N GLN A 165 -10.75 -17.37 7.41
CA GLN A 165 -11.27 -16.06 7.85
C GLN A 165 -12.77 -15.92 7.59
N VAL A 166 -13.27 -16.37 6.44
CA VAL A 166 -14.71 -16.36 6.13
C VAL A 166 -15.48 -17.31 7.05
N ALA A 167 -14.93 -18.51 7.32
CA ALA A 167 -15.56 -19.45 8.25
C ALA A 167 -15.63 -18.86 9.68
N GLU A 168 -14.53 -18.32 10.19
CA GLU A 168 -14.48 -17.67 11.51
C GLU A 168 -15.44 -16.48 11.60
N ALA A 169 -15.52 -15.64 10.56
CA ALA A 169 -16.47 -14.53 10.49
C ALA A 169 -17.93 -15.01 10.62
N ARG A 170 -18.29 -16.11 9.94
CA ARG A 170 -19.67 -16.61 9.89
C ARG A 170 -20.06 -17.40 11.14
N HIS A 171 -19.09 -17.99 11.85
CA HIS A 171 -19.35 -18.80 13.05
C HIS A 171 -19.18 -18.05 14.36
N THR A 172 -18.43 -16.94 14.40
CA THR A 172 -18.27 -16.17 15.63
C THR A 172 -19.56 -15.44 16.02
N GLN A 173 -19.82 -15.41 17.34
CA GLN A 173 -20.88 -14.57 17.92
C GLN A 173 -20.40 -13.16 18.23
N ASP A 174 -19.08 -12.97 18.37
CA ASP A 174 -18.49 -11.65 18.62
C ASP A 174 -18.53 -10.78 17.36
N LYS A 175 -19.30 -9.70 17.41
CA LYS A 175 -19.56 -8.83 16.25
C LYS A 175 -18.29 -8.16 15.74
N LEU A 176 -17.39 -7.75 16.65
CA LEU A 176 -16.14 -7.10 16.27
C LEU A 176 -15.18 -8.09 15.58
N SER A 177 -15.06 -9.31 16.11
CA SER A 177 -14.31 -10.39 15.46
C SER A 177 -14.86 -10.72 14.07
N ARG A 178 -16.19 -10.71 13.91
CA ARG A 178 -16.82 -10.91 12.59
C ARG A 178 -16.40 -9.84 11.59
N VAL A 179 -16.47 -8.55 11.97
CA VAL A 179 -16.03 -7.43 11.14
C VAL A 179 -14.57 -7.58 10.72
N ARG A 180 -13.68 -7.82 11.70
CA ARG A 180 -12.24 -7.99 11.47
C ARG A 180 -11.95 -9.16 10.54
N ASN A 181 -12.61 -10.29 10.73
CA ASN A 181 -12.45 -11.45 9.87
C ASN A 181 -12.90 -11.21 8.43
N LEU A 182 -14.07 -10.60 8.23
CA LEU A 182 -14.55 -10.24 6.88
C LEU A 182 -13.60 -9.25 6.19
N LYS A 183 -13.14 -8.22 6.92
CA LYS A 183 -12.18 -7.23 6.41
C LYS A 183 -10.87 -7.88 5.98
N ARG A 184 -10.29 -8.74 6.83
CA ARG A 184 -9.05 -9.49 6.51
C ARG A 184 -9.24 -10.41 5.32
N ALA A 185 -10.37 -11.12 5.24
CA ALA A 185 -10.70 -12.00 4.12
C ALA A 185 -10.77 -11.21 2.80
N ALA A 186 -11.48 -10.08 2.78
CA ALA A 186 -11.61 -9.24 1.61
C ALA A 186 -10.25 -8.67 1.15
N LYS A 187 -9.42 -8.18 2.09
CA LYS A 187 -8.04 -7.72 1.80
C LYS A 187 -7.17 -8.84 1.21
N ASN A 188 -7.19 -10.03 1.79
CA ASN A 188 -6.44 -11.17 1.27
C ASN A 188 -6.95 -11.63 -0.09
N LEU A 189 -8.26 -11.52 -0.34
CA LEU A 189 -8.87 -11.87 -1.62
C LEU A 189 -8.46 -10.90 -2.74
N VAL A 190 -8.28 -9.61 -2.44
CA VAL A 190 -7.66 -8.66 -3.39
C VAL A 190 -6.22 -9.05 -3.69
N LEU A 191 -5.43 -9.42 -2.68
CA LEU A 191 -4.07 -9.89 -2.95
C LEU A 191 -4.06 -11.17 -3.80
N ARG A 192 -4.99 -12.08 -3.53
CA ARG A 192 -5.16 -13.36 -4.25
C ARG A 192 -5.51 -13.16 -5.72
N GLU A 193 -6.43 -12.25 -6.04
CA GLU A 193 -6.76 -11.94 -7.43
C GLU A 193 -5.59 -11.23 -8.17
N ALA A 194 -4.68 -10.56 -7.45
CA ALA A 194 -3.47 -9.95 -8.04
C ALA A 194 -2.46 -11.02 -8.45
N TYR A 195 -2.21 -11.98 -7.57
CA TYR A 195 -1.44 -13.17 -7.92
C TYR A 195 -2.09 -13.98 -9.03
N ASN A 196 -3.43 -14.05 -9.07
CA ASN A 196 -4.16 -14.73 -10.13
C ASN A 196 -3.98 -14.03 -11.50
N THR A 197 -3.92 -12.70 -11.48
CA THR A 197 -3.62 -11.87 -12.66
C THR A 197 -2.21 -12.13 -13.17
N ASP A 198 -1.21 -12.14 -12.28
CA ASP A 198 0.17 -12.47 -12.64
C ASP A 198 0.30 -13.91 -13.17
N LEU A 199 -0.44 -14.86 -12.59
CA LEU A 199 -0.50 -16.24 -13.06
C LEU A 199 -1.03 -16.34 -14.50
N ARG A 200 -2.03 -15.53 -14.89
CA ARG A 200 -2.52 -15.49 -16.28
C ARG A 200 -1.44 -15.02 -17.26
N THR A 201 -0.61 -14.07 -16.84
CA THR A 201 0.55 -13.61 -17.62
C THR A 201 1.64 -14.69 -17.74
N ILE A 202 1.84 -15.47 -16.67
CA ILE A 202 2.82 -16.56 -16.60
C ILE A 202 2.37 -17.79 -17.40
N ARG A 203 1.07 -18.03 -17.52
CA ARG A 203 0.54 -19.17 -18.29
C ARG A 203 0.32 -18.79 -19.74
N SER A 204 0.88 -19.56 -20.65
CA SER A 204 0.66 -19.33 -22.09
C SER A 204 -0.79 -19.54 -22.52
N SER A 205 -1.60 -20.24 -21.71
CA SER A 205 -3.04 -20.39 -21.90
C SER A 205 -3.85 -19.15 -21.49
N GLY A 206 -3.26 -18.21 -20.75
CA GLY A 206 -3.98 -17.07 -20.17
C GLY A 206 -4.97 -17.44 -19.05
N GLN A 207 -4.97 -18.69 -18.58
CA GLN A 207 -5.96 -19.18 -17.61
C GLN A 207 -5.49 -18.96 -16.17
N GLY A 208 -6.35 -18.31 -15.37
CA GLY A 208 -6.16 -18.19 -13.93
C GLY A 208 -6.66 -19.40 -13.15
N ASN A 209 -6.61 -19.31 -11.82
CA ASN A 209 -7.29 -20.19 -10.89
C ASN A 209 -8.58 -19.51 -10.39
N PRO A 210 -9.77 -20.10 -10.51
CA PRO A 210 -10.99 -19.50 -9.98
C PRO A 210 -10.94 -19.36 -8.45
N ALA A 211 -11.50 -18.28 -7.92
CA ALA A 211 -11.68 -18.09 -6.48
C ALA A 211 -12.99 -18.73 -5.99
N ALA A 212 -13.00 -19.19 -4.75
CA ALA A 212 -14.23 -19.65 -4.08
C ALA A 212 -15.18 -18.50 -3.69
N TYR A 213 -14.64 -17.28 -3.58
CA TYR A 213 -15.37 -16.08 -3.16
C TYR A 213 -15.08 -14.92 -4.12
N ARG A 214 -16.02 -13.98 -4.25
CA ARG A 214 -15.78 -12.73 -4.97
C ARG A 214 -15.52 -11.57 -4.00
N VAL A 215 -14.63 -10.67 -4.40
CA VAL A 215 -14.30 -9.45 -3.63
C VAL A 215 -15.56 -8.63 -3.32
N ALA A 216 -16.42 -8.42 -4.32
CA ALA A 216 -17.67 -7.68 -4.15
C ALA A 216 -18.65 -8.34 -3.17
N GLU A 217 -18.67 -9.67 -3.10
CA GLU A 217 -19.57 -10.40 -2.19
C GLU A 217 -19.14 -10.23 -0.73
N LEU A 218 -17.85 -10.40 -0.42
CA LEU A 218 -17.34 -10.20 0.94
C LEU A 218 -17.42 -8.74 1.39
N ALA A 219 -17.21 -7.81 0.45
CA ALA A 219 -17.36 -6.38 0.71
C ALA A 219 -18.82 -6.03 1.06
N ALA A 220 -19.79 -6.53 0.27
CA ALA A 220 -21.20 -6.33 0.53
C ALA A 220 -21.65 -7.00 1.85
N GLU A 221 -21.12 -8.20 2.16
CA GLU A 221 -21.40 -8.87 3.44
C GLU A 221 -20.93 -8.03 4.63
N LEU A 222 -19.73 -7.43 4.54
CA LEU A 222 -19.20 -6.53 5.57
C LEU A 222 -20.05 -5.25 5.71
N GLU A 223 -20.35 -4.57 4.61
CA GLU A 223 -21.15 -3.35 4.61
C GLU A 223 -22.56 -3.58 5.18
N GLN A 224 -23.20 -4.68 4.77
CA GLN A 224 -24.51 -5.06 5.28
C GLN A 224 -24.45 -5.33 6.78
N PHE A 225 -23.40 -5.98 7.28
CA PHE A 225 -23.23 -6.23 8.70
C PHE A 225 -23.03 -4.94 9.51
N LEU A 226 -22.14 -4.06 9.06
CA LEU A 226 -21.90 -2.76 9.71
C LEU A 226 -23.17 -1.91 9.75
N SER A 227 -23.93 -1.90 8.65
CA SER A 227 -25.15 -1.09 8.52
C SER A 227 -26.39 -1.67 9.19
N THR A 228 -26.37 -2.91 9.70
CA THR A 228 -27.56 -3.51 10.33
C THR A 228 -27.34 -4.11 11.71
N GLN A 229 -26.09 -4.40 12.07
CA GLN A 229 -25.75 -5.13 13.31
C GLN A 229 -24.75 -4.39 14.19
N TYR A 230 -24.09 -3.34 13.68
CA TYR A 230 -23.01 -2.62 14.37
C TYR A 230 -23.21 -1.09 14.27
N GLY A 231 -24.28 -0.59 14.87
CA GLY A 231 -24.59 0.85 14.89
C GLY A 231 -23.79 1.62 15.94
N MET A 232 -23.65 2.92 15.72
CA MET A 232 -23.01 3.87 16.65
C MET A 232 -23.99 4.96 17.09
N ALA A 233 -23.81 5.49 18.28
CA ALA A 233 -24.47 6.71 18.74
C ALA A 233 -23.41 7.80 18.98
N VAL A 234 -23.76 9.04 18.67
CA VAL A 234 -22.94 10.22 18.92
C VAL A 234 -23.74 11.18 19.78
N GLU A 235 -23.17 11.59 20.91
CA GLU A 235 -23.75 12.59 21.80
C GLU A 235 -22.68 13.65 22.07
N VAL A 236 -22.99 14.92 21.81
CA VAL A 236 -22.04 16.02 22.03
C VAL A 236 -22.65 17.07 22.96
N SER A 237 -21.82 17.63 23.85
CA SER A 237 -22.20 18.71 24.77
C SER A 237 -21.26 19.91 24.65
N GLY A 238 -21.76 21.12 24.95
CA GLY A 238 -20.97 22.36 24.97
C GLY A 238 -21.41 23.41 23.93
N GLU A 239 -20.65 24.50 23.83
CA GLU A 239 -21.04 25.73 23.11
C GLU A 239 -21.21 25.56 21.59
N GLN A 240 -20.66 24.49 21.01
CA GLN A 240 -20.72 24.18 19.58
C GLN A 240 -21.08 22.70 19.34
N ALA A 241 -21.97 22.16 20.18
CA ALA A 241 -22.35 20.75 20.15
C ALA A 241 -22.95 20.32 18.81
N GLU A 242 -23.99 21.00 18.31
CA GLU A 242 -24.69 20.61 17.08
C GLU A 242 -23.81 20.66 15.81
N PRO A 243 -22.97 21.70 15.57
CA PRO A 243 -22.02 21.67 14.46
C PRO A 243 -21.03 20.50 14.54
N LEU A 244 -20.52 20.19 15.73
CA LEU A 244 -19.57 19.10 15.92
C LEU A 244 -20.24 17.73 15.74
N GLU A 245 -21.40 17.51 16.37
CA GLU A 245 -22.17 16.27 16.26
C GLU A 245 -22.46 15.91 14.81
N ARG A 246 -22.94 16.88 14.01
CA ARG A 246 -23.15 16.68 12.57
C ARG A 246 -21.87 16.30 11.83
N ALA A 247 -20.75 16.95 12.13
CA ALA A 247 -19.46 16.62 11.51
C ALA A 247 -18.97 15.22 11.90
N LEU A 248 -19.20 14.78 13.14
CA LEU A 248 -18.88 13.42 13.59
C LEU A 248 -19.75 12.37 12.90
N ILE A 249 -21.07 12.61 12.83
CA ILE A 249 -22.00 11.73 12.11
C ILE A 249 -21.60 11.61 10.64
N GLU A 250 -21.30 12.73 9.99
CA GLU A 250 -20.85 12.75 8.60
C GLU A 250 -19.53 11.97 8.42
N GLY A 251 -18.52 12.23 9.26
CA GLY A 251 -17.23 11.54 9.18
C GLY A 251 -17.36 10.02 9.39
N LEU A 252 -18.14 9.57 10.37
CA LEU A 252 -18.38 8.14 10.61
C LEU A 252 -19.20 7.48 9.50
N THR A 253 -20.20 8.19 8.96
CA THR A 253 -20.99 7.71 7.82
C THR A 253 -20.12 7.61 6.57
N GLN A 254 -19.20 8.56 6.37
CA GLN A 254 -18.21 8.49 5.32
C GLN A 254 -17.32 7.26 5.49
N GLU A 255 -16.93 6.85 6.70
CA GLU A 255 -16.19 5.59 6.95
C GLU A 255 -17.05 4.32 6.81
N GLY A 256 -18.33 4.44 6.44
CA GLY A 256 -19.25 3.33 6.20
C GLY A 256 -20.01 2.83 7.43
N PHE A 257 -19.94 3.56 8.55
CA PHE A 257 -20.67 3.21 9.76
C PHE A 257 -22.07 3.80 9.77
N ALA A 258 -23.02 3.07 10.33
CA ALA A 258 -24.35 3.59 10.57
C ALA A 258 -24.43 4.27 11.94
N VAL A 259 -24.85 5.55 11.94
CA VAL A 259 -24.93 6.36 13.15
C VAL A 259 -26.39 6.71 13.46
N ALA A 260 -26.84 6.41 14.67
CA ALA A 260 -28.16 6.77 15.19
C ALA A 260 -28.29 8.31 15.24
N GLY A 261 -29.42 8.85 14.76
CA GLY A 261 -29.66 10.30 14.67
C GLY A 261 -29.30 10.92 13.30
N GLY A 262 -28.51 10.22 12.47
CA GLY A 262 -28.12 10.67 11.13
C GLY A 262 -29.16 10.40 10.03
N GLY A 263 -30.45 10.69 10.26
CA GLY A 263 -31.53 10.80 9.25
C GLY A 263 -31.82 9.63 8.28
N ALA A 264 -30.99 8.59 8.19
CA ALA A 264 -31.01 7.62 7.09
C ALA A 264 -31.50 6.22 7.48
N VAL A 265 -31.70 5.93 8.77
CA VAL A 265 -32.11 4.58 9.20
C VAL A 265 -33.40 4.66 10.01
N SER A 266 -34.51 4.35 9.32
CA SER A 266 -35.80 4.07 9.95
C SER A 266 -35.81 2.62 10.44
N GLY A 267 -35.27 2.40 11.63
CA GLY A 267 -35.26 1.10 12.31
C GLY A 267 -34.45 1.17 13.60
N THR A 268 -34.85 0.40 14.62
CA THR A 268 -34.12 0.26 15.89
C THR A 268 -32.86 -0.56 15.66
N MET A 269 -31.84 0.08 15.10
CA MET A 269 -30.50 -0.48 14.94
C MET A 269 -29.87 -0.74 16.31
N PRO A 270 -29.24 -1.89 16.53
CA PRO A 270 -28.45 -2.09 17.75
C PRO A 270 -27.27 -1.12 17.77
N VAL A 271 -27.18 -0.33 18.83
CA VAL A 271 -26.05 0.58 19.08
C VAL A 271 -25.00 -0.17 19.87
N GLU A 272 -23.90 -0.53 19.21
CA GLU A 272 -22.78 -1.25 19.82
C GLU A 272 -21.77 -0.30 20.48
N LEU A 273 -21.59 0.89 19.88
CA LEU A 273 -20.68 1.91 20.38
C LEU A 273 -21.39 3.24 20.64
N SER A 274 -21.03 3.88 21.75
CA SER A 274 -21.44 5.24 22.09
C SER A 274 -20.22 6.15 22.10
N ILE A 275 -20.32 7.28 21.39
CA ILE A 275 -19.30 8.32 21.33
C ILE A 275 -19.83 9.54 22.07
N LYS A 276 -19.19 9.90 23.18
CA LYS A 276 -19.57 11.04 24.00
C LYS A 276 -18.53 12.14 23.88
N GLY A 277 -18.93 13.27 23.30
CA GLY A 277 -18.09 14.42 23.01
C GLY A 277 -18.38 15.61 23.92
N THR A 278 -17.33 16.37 24.26
CA THR A 278 -17.44 17.72 24.84
C THR A 278 -16.65 18.68 23.98
N VAL A 279 -17.24 19.84 23.69
CA VAL A 279 -16.60 20.91 22.92
C VAL A 279 -16.62 22.22 23.69
N ARG A 280 -15.51 22.94 23.66
CA ARG A 280 -15.43 24.31 24.18
C ARG A 280 -14.73 25.23 23.20
N LEU A 281 -15.18 26.47 23.20
CA LEU A 281 -14.66 27.56 22.40
C LEU A 281 -14.52 28.76 23.33
N TRP A 282 -13.39 29.47 23.31
CA TRP A 282 -13.28 30.71 24.07
C TRP A 282 -12.26 31.67 23.46
N PRO A 283 -12.48 32.99 23.56
CA PRO A 283 -11.49 33.97 23.14
C PRO A 283 -10.23 33.87 24.01
N ILE A 284 -9.07 34.07 23.38
CA ILE A 284 -7.78 34.14 24.08
C ILE A 284 -7.04 35.41 23.69
N ASP A 285 -6.34 36.01 24.65
CA ASP A 285 -5.45 37.13 24.38
C ASP A 285 -4.04 36.63 24.06
N VAL A 286 -3.55 36.97 22.86
CA VAL A 286 -2.23 36.60 22.36
C VAL A 286 -1.34 37.84 22.18
N HIS A 287 -1.79 39.02 22.64
CA HIS A 287 -1.10 40.31 22.47
C HIS A 287 -0.71 40.60 21.00
N ASP A 288 -1.64 40.34 20.07
CA ASP A 288 -1.51 40.66 18.66
C ASP A 288 -2.32 41.93 18.34
N PRO A 289 -1.70 42.99 17.77
CA PRO A 289 -2.40 44.25 17.51
C PRO A 289 -3.43 44.17 16.38
N HIS A 290 -3.37 43.16 15.51
CA HIS A 290 -4.22 43.06 14.31
C HIS A 290 -5.21 41.89 14.37
N PHE A 291 -4.91 40.84 15.14
CA PHE A 291 -5.71 39.62 15.17
C PHE A 291 -6.34 39.35 16.54
N ARG A 292 -7.58 38.91 16.53
CA ARG A 292 -8.28 38.30 17.64
C ARG A 292 -8.23 36.79 17.48
N TYR A 293 -7.96 36.08 18.57
CA TYR A 293 -7.79 34.64 18.57
C TYR A 293 -8.86 33.97 19.41
N VAL A 294 -9.32 32.84 18.90
CA VAL A 294 -10.26 31.96 19.58
C VAL A 294 -9.61 30.59 19.70
N ARG A 295 -9.62 30.03 20.91
CA ARG A 295 -9.16 28.68 21.18
C ARG A 295 -10.35 27.72 21.17
N TRP A 296 -10.11 26.52 20.69
CA TRP A 296 -11.06 25.43 20.73
C TRP A 296 -10.42 24.18 21.32
N CYS A 297 -11.24 23.35 21.95
CA CYS A 297 -10.89 22.01 22.38
C CYS A 297 -12.07 21.08 22.21
N THR A 298 -11.77 19.82 21.96
CA THR A 298 -12.75 18.76 21.86
C THR A 298 -12.17 17.49 22.49
N ASP A 299 -12.96 16.88 23.36
CA ASP A 299 -12.66 15.60 23.98
C ASP A 299 -13.80 14.63 23.63
N ALA A 300 -13.48 13.44 23.11
CA ALA A 300 -14.45 12.39 22.88
C ALA A 300 -14.02 11.10 23.57
N VAL A 301 -14.97 10.44 24.24
CA VAL A 301 -14.81 9.13 24.84
C VAL A 301 -15.63 8.13 24.04
N ILE A 302 -15.02 7.00 23.70
CA ILE A 302 -15.66 5.91 22.97
C ILE A 302 -15.93 4.78 23.97
N GLU A 303 -17.18 4.38 24.08
CA GLU A 303 -17.67 3.37 25.02
C GLU A 303 -18.39 2.24 24.28
N GLU A 304 -18.24 1.02 24.77
CA GLU A 304 -19.06 -0.12 24.36
C GLU A 304 -20.41 -0.07 25.10
N THR A 305 -21.53 -0.05 24.37
CA THR A 305 -22.86 0.15 24.97
C THR A 305 -23.25 -1.01 25.89
N ALA A 306 -22.87 -2.24 25.55
CA ALA A 306 -23.26 -3.42 26.32
C ALA A 306 -22.61 -3.48 27.71
N THR A 307 -21.37 -2.99 27.83
CA THR A 307 -20.56 -3.11 29.07
C THR A 307 -20.28 -1.77 29.74
N HIS A 308 -20.60 -0.65 29.07
CA HIS A 308 -20.15 0.70 29.42
C HIS A 308 -18.63 0.82 29.60
N ARG A 309 -17.86 -0.08 28.98
CA ARG A 309 -16.40 -0.04 29.01
C ARG A 309 -15.90 1.02 28.06
N VAL A 310 -15.07 1.93 28.57
CA VAL A 310 -14.33 2.88 27.74
C VAL A 310 -13.28 2.11 26.94
N ILE A 311 -13.37 2.18 25.62
CA ILE A 311 -12.43 1.53 24.70
C ILE A 311 -11.42 2.50 24.11
N GLY A 312 -11.64 3.80 24.23
CA GLY A 312 -10.70 4.82 23.81
C GLY A 312 -11.15 6.24 24.11
N ALA A 313 -10.22 7.18 23.94
CA ALA A 313 -10.52 8.60 23.95
C ALA A 313 -9.70 9.33 22.87
N VAL A 314 -10.28 10.39 22.32
CA VAL A 314 -9.62 11.28 21.34
C VAL A 314 -9.78 12.71 21.82
N SER A 315 -8.67 13.42 21.90
CA SER A 315 -8.62 14.80 22.38
C SER A 315 -7.85 15.66 21.40
N LYS A 316 -8.41 16.81 21.02
CA LYS A 316 -7.73 17.78 20.15
C LYS A 316 -8.08 19.20 20.55
N GLY A 317 -7.22 20.13 20.20
CA GLY A 317 -7.50 21.54 20.33
C GLY A 317 -6.58 22.36 19.44
N GLY A 318 -6.98 23.60 19.21
CA GLY A 318 -6.27 24.52 18.35
C GLY A 318 -6.63 25.96 18.67
N LYS A 319 -6.01 26.89 17.96
CA LYS A 319 -6.36 28.31 18.02
C LYS A 319 -6.44 28.87 16.62
N GLU A 320 -7.46 29.66 16.37
CA GLU A 320 -7.65 30.34 15.09
C GLU A 320 -7.71 31.84 15.30
N GLY A 321 -7.07 32.57 14.39
CA GLY A 321 -7.01 34.03 14.39
C GLY A 321 -7.75 34.63 13.20
N HIS A 322 -8.41 35.76 13.43
CA HIS A 322 -8.93 36.63 12.39
C HIS A 322 -8.93 38.09 12.87
N VAL A 323 -9.12 39.05 11.97
CA VAL A 323 -9.21 40.49 12.30
C VAL A 323 -10.37 40.81 13.27
N THR A 324 -11.38 39.93 13.35
CA THR A 324 -12.51 40.05 14.27
C THR A 324 -12.72 38.75 15.02
N GLU A 325 -13.19 38.84 16.26
CA GLU A 325 -13.43 37.66 17.10
C GLU A 325 -14.49 36.73 16.49
N ARG A 326 -15.55 37.29 15.89
CA ARG A 326 -16.61 36.52 15.23
C ARG A 326 -16.08 35.65 14.09
N GLU A 327 -15.24 36.20 13.23
CA GLU A 327 -14.65 35.44 12.13
C GLU A 327 -13.59 34.45 12.62
N ALA A 328 -12.86 34.79 13.69
CA ALA A 328 -11.94 33.86 14.35
C ALA A 328 -12.69 32.66 14.93
N ALA A 329 -13.84 32.89 15.58
CA ALA A 329 -14.74 31.85 16.09
C ALA A 329 -15.30 30.99 14.96
N ALA A 330 -15.80 31.59 13.88
CA ALA A 330 -16.32 30.86 12.72
C ALA A 330 -15.24 29.99 12.05
N LYS A 331 -14.00 30.50 11.96
CA LYS A 331 -12.85 29.74 11.47
C LYS A 331 -12.50 28.59 12.42
N ALA A 332 -12.45 28.84 13.73
CA ALA A 332 -12.20 27.83 14.75
C ALA A 332 -13.21 26.67 14.67
N VAL A 333 -14.51 26.97 14.54
CA VAL A 333 -15.55 25.94 14.37
C VAL A 333 -15.31 25.10 13.13
N ARG A 334 -14.99 25.72 11.99
CA ARG A 334 -14.73 25.00 10.73
C ARG A 334 -13.51 24.08 10.83
N VAL A 335 -12.40 24.58 11.35
CA VAL A 335 -11.15 23.81 11.53
C VAL A 335 -11.38 22.67 12.51
N MET A 336 -12.04 22.94 13.64
CA MET A 336 -12.44 21.92 14.62
C MET A 336 -13.27 20.81 13.97
N GLN A 337 -14.33 21.16 13.24
CA GLN A 337 -15.18 20.18 12.56
C GLN A 337 -14.37 19.31 11.61
N GLN A 338 -13.51 19.90 10.77
CA GLN A 338 -12.70 19.14 9.80
C GLN A 338 -11.66 18.26 10.47
N GLU A 339 -10.86 18.82 11.38
CA GLU A 339 -9.72 18.10 11.95
C GLU A 339 -10.13 17.04 12.96
N PHE A 340 -11.09 17.35 13.84
CA PHE A 340 -11.49 16.43 14.90
C PHE A 340 -12.35 15.29 14.35
N SER A 341 -13.32 15.57 13.46
CA SER A 341 -14.16 14.52 12.88
C SER A 341 -13.35 13.52 12.05
N ALA A 342 -12.42 14.01 11.21
CA ALA A 342 -11.58 13.14 10.40
C ALA A 342 -10.60 12.30 11.24
N GLU A 343 -10.08 12.83 12.34
CA GLU A 343 -9.22 12.08 13.25
C GLU A 343 -10.00 11.03 14.06
N LEU A 344 -11.14 11.41 14.62
CA LEU A 344 -12.00 10.50 15.37
C LEU A 344 -12.50 9.35 14.47
N ALA A 345 -13.06 9.69 13.30
CA ALA A 345 -13.62 8.70 12.39
C ALA A 345 -12.56 7.69 11.94
N ARG A 346 -11.37 8.15 11.54
CA ARG A 346 -10.26 7.26 11.18
C ARG A 346 -9.77 6.41 12.35
N SER A 347 -9.69 6.97 13.55
CA SER A 347 -9.25 6.22 14.74
C SER A 347 -10.25 5.12 15.11
N VAL A 348 -11.55 5.44 15.07
CA VAL A 348 -12.64 4.47 15.30
C VAL A 348 -12.64 3.40 14.22
N ALA A 349 -12.51 3.79 12.95
CA ALA A 349 -12.43 2.86 11.82
C ALA A 349 -11.26 1.88 11.97
N ALA A 350 -10.05 2.41 12.21
CA ALA A 350 -8.85 1.60 12.39
C ALA A 350 -8.99 0.60 13.54
N HIS A 351 -9.63 1.00 14.64
CA HIS A 351 -9.90 0.10 15.76
C HIS A 351 -10.90 -1.01 15.42
N ILE A 352 -12.00 -0.65 14.76
CA ILE A 352 -13.03 -1.61 14.36
C ILE A 352 -12.46 -2.63 13.38
N TYR A 353 -11.70 -2.16 12.39
CA TYR A 353 -11.04 -3.01 11.40
C TYR A 353 -9.81 -3.77 11.93
N GLY A 354 -9.35 -3.45 13.14
CA GLY A 354 -8.21 -4.13 13.79
C GLY A 354 -6.85 -3.72 13.22
N GLU A 355 -6.76 -2.50 12.70
CA GLU A 355 -5.56 -1.92 12.09
C GLU A 355 -4.72 -1.13 13.12
N ALA A 356 -5.37 -0.49 14.09
CA ALA A 356 -4.72 0.21 15.20
C ALA A 356 -5.62 0.22 16.44
N ASP A 357 -5.03 0.29 17.64
CA ASP A 357 -5.81 0.49 18.86
C ASP A 357 -6.19 1.95 19.06
N LEU A 358 -7.34 2.20 19.70
CA LEU A 358 -7.70 3.55 20.10
C LEU A 358 -6.72 4.07 21.18
N PRO A 359 -6.45 5.38 21.21
CA PRO A 359 -5.65 5.97 22.28
C PRO A 359 -6.29 5.70 23.64
N ALA A 360 -5.48 5.25 24.61
CA ALA A 360 -5.95 4.95 25.95
C ALA A 360 -6.47 6.23 26.64
N ALA A 361 -7.65 6.15 27.27
CA ALA A 361 -8.28 7.28 27.96
C ALA A 361 -7.42 7.87 29.10
N ALA A 362 -6.52 7.08 29.70
CA ALA A 362 -5.59 7.53 30.73
C ALA A 362 -4.39 8.32 30.20
N ALA A 363 -4.12 8.28 28.88
CA ALA A 363 -2.98 8.91 28.22
C ALA A 363 -3.35 10.16 27.41
N ALA A 364 -4.64 10.45 27.21
CA ALA A 364 -5.09 11.70 26.61
C ALA A 364 -5.18 12.78 27.70
N PRO A 365 -4.27 13.77 27.76
CA PRO A 365 -4.53 14.95 28.57
C PRO A 365 -5.84 15.56 28.06
N SER A 366 -6.80 15.82 28.95
CA SER A 366 -8.06 16.49 28.57
C SER A 366 -7.70 17.73 27.75
N GLY A 367 -8.08 17.73 26.46
CA GLY A 367 -7.83 18.83 25.55
C GLY A 367 -8.52 20.09 26.03
N CYS A 368 -9.64 19.91 26.74
CA CYS A 368 -10.31 20.97 27.43
C CYS A 368 -9.76 21.21 28.85
N PRO A 369 -9.53 22.48 29.24
CA PRO A 369 -9.18 22.81 30.61
C PRO A 369 -10.32 22.35 31.53
N LYS A 370 -9.97 21.62 32.60
CA LYS A 370 -10.90 21.30 33.68
C LYS A 370 -11.44 22.61 34.25
N GLU A 371 -12.73 22.70 34.52
CA GLU A 371 -13.32 23.85 35.22
C GLU A 371 -12.63 24.03 36.56
N THR A 372 -11.64 24.92 36.62
CA THR A 372 -11.38 25.65 37.85
C THR A 372 -12.53 26.64 37.96
N GLY A 373 -13.50 26.34 38.82
CA GLY A 373 -14.67 27.17 39.07
C GLY A 373 -14.29 28.65 39.13
N ALA A 374 -14.65 29.38 38.08
CA ALA A 374 -14.66 30.83 38.14
C ALA A 374 -15.83 31.19 39.06
N SER A 375 -15.48 31.58 40.29
CA SER A 375 -16.40 32.20 41.24
C SER A 375 -17.22 33.27 40.50
N PRO A 376 -18.54 33.38 40.72
CA PRO A 376 -19.33 34.42 40.09
C PRO A 376 -18.75 35.76 40.54
N LEU A 377 -18.22 36.54 39.60
CA LEU A 377 -17.86 37.92 39.86
C LEU A 377 -19.14 38.64 40.31
N GLY A 378 -19.25 38.79 41.62
CA GLY A 378 -20.31 39.54 42.25
C GLY A 378 -20.14 41.02 41.96
N ARG A 379 -21.26 41.60 41.51
CA ARG A 379 -21.64 43.02 41.43
C ARG A 379 -20.89 43.93 40.47
#